data_AF-A0A4S2IVJ1-F1
#
_entry.id   AF-A0A4S2IVJ1-F1
#
_cell.length_a   1.000
_cell.length_b   1.000
_cell.length_c   1.000
_cell.angle_alpha   90.00
_cell.angle_beta   90.00
_cell.angle_gamma   90.00
#
_symmetry.space_group_name_H-M   'P 1'
#
loop_
_entity.id
_entity.type
_entity.pdbx_description
1 polymer ?
#
loop_
_entity_poly.entity_id
_entity_poly.type
_entity_poly.pdbx_seq_one_letter_code
_entity_poly.pdbx_strand_id
1 'polypeptide(L)'
;MTTTDPRGAFALIGAALLKAPGGECRHLTVSVGNTPVQLSPEDCRTALYGRPRRDEELRTAIWRQAVMEARQEPREGAGTGRLLVLWLAAPALYRNLYRILRQSRIERADLEAEAVLALLAALDTVDPDGPDPAGHMIKEAVGRMWAYAGRIRREVPVVDVARFAEARNATTPREESGQQADEWELHVTPPPRRDGLAATLRFAESSPARREGERIGALAHCAGLSDIVFRARRHEEAELIGTLVLRPTGVRR
;
A
#
# COMPACT_ATOMS: atom_id res chain seq x y z
N MET A 1 14.08 -11.43 19.32
CA MET A 1 15.01 -10.35 18.92
C MET A 1 15.68 -10.81 17.63
N THR A 2 15.19 -10.32 16.48
CA THR A 2 15.78 -10.63 15.17
C THR A 2 17.04 -9.80 15.01
N THR A 3 18.15 -10.46 14.72
CA THR A 3 19.45 -9.83 14.46
C THR A 3 19.28 -8.86 13.28
N THR A 4 19.47 -7.58 13.56
CA THR A 4 19.62 -6.58 12.51
C THR A 4 20.83 -7.00 11.68
N ASP A 5 20.65 -7.16 10.37
CA ASP A 5 21.79 -7.40 9.48
C ASP A 5 22.78 -6.24 9.70
N PRO A 6 24.03 -6.51 10.11
CA PRO A 6 25.02 -5.47 10.37
C PRO A 6 25.32 -4.60 9.14
N ARG A 7 24.88 -5.00 7.93
CA ARG A 7 25.03 -4.24 6.68
C ARG A 7 23.78 -3.49 6.24
N GLY A 8 22.66 -3.58 6.98
CA GLY A 8 21.42 -2.87 6.65
C GLY A 8 21.58 -1.35 6.76
N ALA A 9 20.82 -0.58 5.96
CA ALA A 9 20.92 0.87 5.90
C ALA A 9 20.70 1.52 7.28
N PHE A 10 19.75 1.01 8.05
CA PHE A 10 19.49 1.48 9.41
C PHE A 10 20.61 1.14 10.40
N ALA A 11 21.33 0.04 10.22
CA ALA A 11 22.49 -0.31 11.03
C ALA A 11 23.65 0.66 10.74
N LEU A 12 23.86 1.00 9.46
CA LEU A 12 24.83 2.00 9.04
C LEU A 12 24.48 3.39 9.55
N ILE A 13 23.21 3.80 9.50
CA ILE A 13 22.74 5.08 10.06
C ILE A 13 23.01 5.15 11.57
N GLY A 14 22.69 4.08 12.31
CA GLY A 14 22.98 4.03 13.75
C GLY A 14 24.47 4.10 14.05
N ALA A 15 25.30 3.38 13.29
CA ALA A 15 26.75 3.45 13.44
C ALA A 15 27.30 4.84 13.11
N ALA A 16 26.83 5.48 12.04
CA ALA A 16 27.28 6.82 11.64
C ALA A 16 26.89 7.89 12.65
N LEU A 17 25.66 7.83 13.20
CA LEU A 17 25.20 8.79 14.19
C LEU A 17 25.95 8.65 15.53
N LEU A 18 26.21 7.41 15.97
CA LEU A 18 26.84 7.13 17.26
C LEU A 18 28.37 7.12 17.22
N LYS A 19 28.99 6.97 16.04
CA LYS A 19 30.47 6.96 15.87
C LYS A 19 31.00 8.18 15.14
N ALA A 20 30.24 9.29 15.10
CA ALA A 20 30.65 10.49 14.38
C ALA A 20 32.11 10.90 14.77
N PRO A 21 33.00 11.10 13.79
CA PRO A 21 34.41 11.39 14.05
C PRO A 21 34.51 12.80 14.66
N GLY A 22 34.75 12.86 15.97
CA GLY A 22 34.80 14.11 16.75
C GLY A 22 34.31 13.97 18.20
N GLY A 23 33.62 12.88 18.56
CA GLY A 23 33.26 12.58 19.96
C GLY A 23 32.13 13.42 20.56
N GLU A 24 31.71 14.50 19.91
CA GLU A 24 30.54 15.28 20.33
C GLU A 24 29.27 14.66 19.73
N CYS A 25 28.58 13.83 20.51
CA CYS A 25 27.19 13.50 20.23
C CYS A 25 26.41 14.82 20.16
N ARG A 26 25.85 15.15 18.99
CA ARG A 26 25.00 16.34 18.87
C ARG A 26 23.80 16.19 19.79
N HIS A 27 23.69 17.11 20.74
CA HIS A 27 22.54 17.21 21.63
C HIS A 27 21.45 18.00 20.92
N LEU A 28 20.22 17.52 21.02
CA LEU A 28 19.04 18.22 20.54
C LEU A 28 18.57 19.17 21.65
N THR A 29 18.47 20.46 21.36
CA THR A 29 17.94 21.43 22.34
C THR A 29 16.44 21.61 22.09
N VAL A 30 15.61 21.00 22.93
CA VAL A 30 14.16 21.05 22.83
C VAL A 30 13.58 22.04 23.84
N SER A 31 12.58 22.81 23.44
CA SER A 31 11.83 23.67 24.36
C SER A 31 10.55 22.94 24.79
N VAL A 32 10.45 22.62 26.08
CA VAL A 32 9.22 22.11 26.69
C VAL A 32 8.72 23.18 27.65
N GLY A 33 7.57 23.78 27.33
CA GLY A 33 7.13 25.03 27.98
C GLY A 33 8.16 26.15 27.78
N ASN A 34 8.65 26.72 28.89
CA ASN A 34 9.67 27.79 28.89
C ASN A 34 11.09 27.29 29.19
N THR A 35 11.29 25.98 29.35
CA THR A 35 12.58 25.41 29.71
C THR A 35 13.26 24.77 28.51
N PRO A 36 14.43 25.26 28.07
CA PRO A 36 15.25 24.54 27.11
C PRO A 36 15.88 23.34 27.80
N VAL A 37 15.72 22.16 27.20
CA VAL A 37 16.29 20.90 27.66
C VAL A 37 17.22 20.39 26.57
N GLN A 38 18.48 20.12 26.92
CA GLN A 38 19.41 19.44 26.03
C GLN A 38 19.27 17.93 26.22
N LEU A 39 19.02 17.22 25.12
CA LEU A 39 18.86 15.77 25.11
C LEU A 39 19.90 15.14 24.20
N SER A 40 20.56 14.09 24.67
CA SER A 40 21.34 13.24 23.77
C SER A 40 20.41 12.50 22.78
N PRO A 41 20.93 11.97 21.66
CA PRO A 41 20.13 11.12 20.78
C PRO A 41 19.50 9.94 21.52
N GLU A 42 20.23 9.32 22.46
CA GLU A 42 19.72 8.21 23.27
C GLU A 42 18.58 8.64 24.20
N ASP A 43 18.69 9.82 24.83
CA ASP A 43 17.63 10.40 25.65
C ASP A 43 16.39 10.70 24.81
N CYS A 44 16.57 11.25 23.60
CA CYS A 44 15.48 11.47 22.66
C CYS A 44 14.75 10.15 22.35
N ARG A 45 15.48 9.09 22.01
CA ARG A 45 14.87 7.78 21.70
C ARG A 45 14.18 7.18 22.92
N THR A 46 14.76 7.35 24.10
CA THR A 46 14.19 6.88 25.36
C THR A 46 12.91 7.64 25.70
N ALA A 47 12.89 8.96 25.53
CA ALA A 47 11.68 9.77 25.70
C ALA A 47 10.58 9.39 24.69
N LEU A 48 10.95 9.10 23.43
CA LEU A 48 10.00 8.72 22.40
C LEU A 48 9.44 7.29 22.59
N TYR A 49 10.25 6.32 23.00
CA TYR A 49 9.88 4.89 22.95
C TYR A 49 9.93 4.15 24.29
N GLY A 50 10.52 4.73 25.33
CA GLY A 50 10.68 4.15 26.66
C GLY A 50 9.38 3.97 27.46
N ARG A 51 9.48 3.31 28.62
CA ARG A 51 8.39 3.08 29.60
C ARG A 51 8.84 3.53 31.01
N PRO A 52 7.94 3.98 31.91
CA PRO A 52 6.49 4.15 31.76
C PRO A 52 6.04 5.63 31.77
N ARG A 53 4.92 5.90 31.08
CA ARG A 53 4.29 7.21 30.80
C ARG A 53 5.04 8.06 29.78
N ARG A 54 4.45 8.13 28.58
CA ARG A 54 4.92 8.95 27.46
C ARG A 54 4.41 10.38 27.67
N ASP A 55 5.34 11.30 27.81
CA ASP A 55 5.06 12.73 27.77
C ASP A 55 4.86 13.14 26.30
N GLU A 56 3.62 13.44 25.91
CA GLU A 56 3.30 13.78 24.52
C GLU A 56 3.79 15.17 24.12
N GLU A 57 3.90 16.10 25.08
CA GLU A 57 4.45 17.43 24.84
C GLU A 57 5.94 17.33 24.51
N LEU A 58 6.68 16.57 25.33
CA LEU A 58 8.09 16.30 25.09
C LEU A 58 8.32 15.58 23.76
N ARG A 59 7.49 14.58 23.43
CA ARG A 59 7.57 13.87 22.14
C ARG A 59 7.37 14.80 20.96
N THR A 60 6.36 15.66 21.03
CA THR A 60 6.06 16.64 19.98
C THR A 60 7.20 17.64 19.84
N ALA A 61 7.75 18.13 20.96
CA ALA A 61 8.88 19.05 20.96
C ALA A 61 10.15 18.42 20.35
N ILE A 62 10.48 17.17 20.71
CA ILE A 62 11.59 16.42 20.12
C ILE A 62 11.44 16.31 18.61
N TRP A 63 10.27 15.89 18.13
CA TRP A 63 10.05 15.71 16.70
C TRP A 63 10.06 17.02 15.93
N ARG A 64 9.40 18.07 16.45
CA ARG A 64 9.43 19.41 15.85
C ARG A 64 10.86 19.90 15.72
N GLN A 65 11.63 19.87 16.80
CA GLN A 65 13.02 20.35 16.78
C GLN A 65 13.89 19.53 15.83
N ALA A 66 13.81 18.20 15.88
CA ALA A 66 14.60 17.33 15.01
C ALA A 66 14.28 17.57 13.53
N VAL A 67 13.00 17.77 13.17
CA VAL A 67 12.58 18.10 11.82
C VAL A 67 13.09 19.48 11.40
N MET A 68 12.96 20.50 12.27
CA MET A 68 13.45 21.85 11.98
C MET A 68 14.96 21.86 11.72
N GLU A 69 15.76 21.26 12.61
CA GLU A 69 17.21 21.18 12.45
C GLU A 69 17.61 20.41 11.19
N ALA A 70 16.94 19.29 10.90
CA ALA A 70 17.23 18.50 9.71
C ALA A 70 16.86 19.23 8.40
N ARG A 71 15.84 20.10 8.42
CA ARG A 71 15.45 20.91 7.25
C ARG A 71 16.37 22.11 7.04
N GLN A 72 16.85 22.73 8.12
CA GLN A 72 17.79 23.85 8.05
C GLN A 72 19.19 23.41 7.65
N GLU A 73 19.50 22.12 7.78
CA GLU A 73 20.80 21.57 7.40
C GLU A 73 21.06 21.66 5.89
N PRO A 74 22.18 22.28 5.46
CA PRO A 74 22.58 22.35 4.06
C PRO A 74 22.66 20.96 3.42
N ARG A 75 22.31 20.85 2.14
CA ARG A 75 22.36 19.58 1.40
C ARG A 75 23.78 19.00 1.28
N GLU A 76 24.79 19.86 1.29
CA GLU A 76 26.21 19.49 1.20
C GLU A 76 26.88 19.33 2.59
N GLY A 77 26.11 19.47 3.67
CA GLY A 77 26.59 19.30 5.04
C GLY A 77 26.77 17.84 5.44
N ALA A 78 27.22 17.62 6.68
CA ALA A 78 27.40 16.29 7.27
C ALA A 78 26.09 15.47 7.37
N GLY A 79 24.93 16.09 7.18
CA GLY A 79 23.63 15.41 7.17
C GLY A 79 23.22 14.87 8.54
N THR A 80 23.81 15.39 9.63
CA THR A 80 23.66 14.85 10.98
C THR A 80 22.23 15.01 11.50
N GLY A 81 21.55 16.11 11.15
CA GLY A 81 20.15 16.33 11.52
C GLY A 81 19.24 15.33 10.80
N ARG A 82 19.46 15.13 9.48
CA ARG A 82 18.73 14.11 8.71
C ARG A 82 19.00 12.70 9.23
N LEU A 83 20.24 12.37 9.59
CA LEU A 83 20.61 11.09 10.20
C LEU A 83 19.92 10.89 11.55
N LEU A 84 19.82 11.93 12.39
CA LEU A 84 19.09 11.87 13.65
C LEU A 84 17.62 11.54 13.41
N VAL A 85 16.95 12.24 12.48
CA VAL A 85 15.55 11.98 12.13
C VAL A 85 15.35 10.54 11.64
N LEU A 86 16.21 10.06 10.71
CA LEU A 86 16.19 8.69 10.22
C LEU A 86 16.33 7.68 11.36
N TRP A 87 17.28 7.92 12.28
CA TRP A 87 17.54 7.04 13.40
C TRP A 87 16.39 7.03 14.40
N LEU A 88 15.81 8.19 14.73
CA LEU A 88 14.64 8.30 15.60
C LEU A 88 13.42 7.60 15.00
N ALA A 89 13.21 7.67 13.68
CA ALA A 89 12.07 7.06 13.01
C ALA A 89 12.23 5.54 12.80
N ALA A 90 13.46 5.03 12.87
CA ALA A 90 13.78 3.63 12.56
C ALA A 90 12.90 2.59 13.30
N PRO A 91 12.60 2.70 14.61
CA PRO A 91 11.70 1.74 15.29
C PRO A 91 10.31 1.63 14.63
N ALA A 92 9.74 2.75 14.21
CA ALA A 92 8.42 2.78 13.58
C ALA A 92 8.47 2.21 12.17
N LEU A 93 9.53 2.50 11.41
CA LEU A 93 9.76 1.95 10.08
C LEU A 93 10.01 0.44 10.12
N TYR A 94 10.85 -0.04 11.04
CA TYR A 94 11.14 -1.47 11.20
C TYR A 94 9.88 -2.31 11.40
N ARG A 95 8.96 -1.84 12.24
CA ARG A 95 7.69 -2.54 12.48
C ARG A 95 6.92 -2.77 11.18
N ASN A 96 6.90 -1.78 10.29
CA ASN A 96 6.21 -1.88 9.00
C ASN A 96 7.03 -2.66 7.98
N LEU A 97 8.34 -2.48 7.97
CA LEU A 97 9.27 -3.21 7.12
C LEU A 97 9.13 -4.72 7.32
N TYR A 98 9.16 -5.21 8.57
CA TYR A 98 8.96 -6.62 8.86
C TYR A 98 7.57 -7.12 8.46
N ARG A 99 6.54 -6.28 8.55
CA ARG A 99 5.20 -6.64 8.10
C ARG A 99 5.15 -6.83 6.58
N ILE A 100 5.78 -5.93 5.83
CA ILE A 100 5.84 -5.98 4.36
C ILE A 100 6.66 -7.19 3.89
N LEU A 101 7.85 -7.42 4.48
CA LEU A 101 8.70 -8.57 4.14
C LEU A 101 8.02 -9.92 4.40
N ARG A 102 7.16 -10.03 5.42
CA ARG A 102 6.39 -11.25 5.65
C ARG A 102 5.29 -11.49 4.60
N GLN A 103 4.85 -10.44 3.90
CA GLN A 103 3.76 -10.50 2.93
C GLN A 103 4.24 -10.44 1.47
N SER A 104 5.51 -10.12 1.24
CA SER A 104 6.07 -9.80 -0.07
C SER A 104 7.44 -10.46 -0.23
N ARG A 105 7.78 -10.94 -1.43
CA ARG A 105 9.10 -11.49 -1.75
C ARG A 105 10.03 -10.37 -2.24
N ILE A 106 10.36 -9.43 -1.34
CA ILE A 106 11.21 -8.28 -1.64
C ILE A 106 12.51 -8.43 -0.87
N GLU A 107 13.61 -8.03 -1.48
CA GLU A 107 14.90 -8.00 -0.78
C GLU A 107 14.87 -6.96 0.34
N ARG A 108 15.39 -7.36 1.51
CA ARG A 108 15.38 -6.49 2.69
C ARG A 108 16.15 -5.19 2.43
N ALA A 109 17.30 -5.27 1.76
CA ALA A 109 18.14 -4.12 1.46
C ALA A 109 17.39 -3.07 0.62
N ASP A 110 16.67 -3.51 -0.41
CA ASP A 110 15.87 -2.65 -1.27
C ASP A 110 14.74 -1.95 -0.50
N LEU A 111 14.04 -2.69 0.36
CA LEU A 111 12.97 -2.11 1.17
C LEU A 111 13.51 -1.15 2.25
N GLU A 112 14.70 -1.42 2.81
CA GLU A 112 15.38 -0.49 3.72
C GLU A 112 15.81 0.79 2.99
N ALA A 113 16.36 0.68 1.78
CA ALA A 113 16.74 1.83 0.95
C ALA A 113 15.51 2.68 0.58
N GLU A 114 14.41 2.04 0.16
CA GLU A 114 13.15 2.72 -0.12
C GLU A 114 12.59 3.40 1.13
N ALA A 115 12.66 2.77 2.31
CA ALA A 115 12.20 3.37 3.56
C ALA A 115 12.99 4.65 3.91
N VAL A 116 14.32 4.63 3.74
CA VAL A 116 15.18 5.80 3.95
C VAL A 116 14.85 6.90 2.95
N LEU A 117 14.75 6.58 1.66
CA LEU A 117 14.41 7.54 0.61
C LEU A 117 13.04 8.17 0.85
N ALA A 118 12.04 7.34 1.16
CA ALA A 118 10.68 7.78 1.41
C ALA A 118 10.59 8.71 2.63
N LEU A 119 11.35 8.42 3.68
CA LEU A 119 11.40 9.25 4.89
C LEU A 119 12.08 10.60 4.62
N LEU A 120 13.21 10.61 3.92
CA LEU A 120 13.89 11.85 3.54
C LEU A 120 13.02 12.73 2.63
N ALA A 121 12.33 12.12 1.67
CA ALA A 121 11.41 12.86 0.81
C ALA A 121 10.20 13.41 1.59
N ALA A 122 9.68 12.67 2.58
CA ALA A 122 8.61 13.16 3.44
C ALA A 122 9.10 14.33 4.33
N LEU A 123 10.32 14.25 4.85
CA LEU A 123 10.96 15.29 5.65
C LEU A 123 11.05 16.64 4.90
N ASP A 124 11.31 16.61 3.59
CA ASP A 124 11.37 17.84 2.78
C ASP A 124 10.02 18.55 2.65
N THR A 125 8.91 17.81 2.84
CA THR A 125 7.53 18.31 2.65
C THR A 125 6.77 18.56 3.94
N VAL A 126 7.21 17.99 5.06
CA VAL A 126 6.45 18.04 6.32
C VAL A 126 6.49 19.45 6.93
N ASP A 127 5.33 19.89 7.40
CA ASP A 127 5.20 21.10 8.21
C ASP A 127 5.63 20.81 9.67
N PRO A 128 6.74 21.40 10.16
CA PRO A 128 7.20 21.18 11.54
C PRO A 128 6.24 21.76 12.58
N ASP A 129 5.46 22.78 12.23
CA ASP A 129 4.53 23.45 13.15
C ASP A 129 3.14 22.80 13.17
N GLY A 130 2.94 21.78 12.34
CA GLY A 130 1.73 20.97 12.33
C GLY A 130 1.51 20.18 13.63
N PRO A 131 0.30 19.64 13.82
CA PRO A 131 -0.09 18.96 15.07
C PRO A 131 0.63 17.62 15.31
N ASP A 132 1.12 16.95 14.26
CA ASP A 132 1.85 15.68 14.36
C ASP A 132 2.83 15.52 13.18
N PRO A 133 3.96 16.25 13.16
CA PRO A 133 4.92 16.16 12.06
C PRO A 133 5.50 14.74 11.92
N ALA A 134 5.69 14.05 13.05
CA ALA A 134 6.26 12.71 13.08
C ALA A 134 5.32 11.67 12.48
N GLY A 135 4.07 11.64 12.92
CA GLY A 135 3.08 10.69 12.44
C GLY A 135 2.80 10.88 10.96
N HIS A 136 2.69 12.12 10.48
CA HIS A 136 2.56 12.40 9.04
C HIS A 136 3.76 11.90 8.24
N MET A 137 4.97 12.29 8.63
CA MET A 137 6.19 11.90 7.93
C MET A 137 6.37 10.37 7.91
N ILE A 138 6.18 9.70 9.04
CA ILE A 138 6.29 8.24 9.14
C ILE A 138 5.19 7.55 8.33
N LYS A 139 3.95 8.06 8.38
CA LYS A 139 2.82 7.51 7.61
C LYS A 139 3.07 7.61 6.11
N GLU A 140 3.55 8.75 5.62
CA GLU A 140 3.93 8.94 4.21
C GLU A 140 5.04 7.98 3.80
N ALA A 141 6.09 7.85 4.61
CA ALA A 141 7.18 6.92 4.35
C ALA A 141 6.69 5.47 4.27
N VAL A 142 5.87 5.03 5.23
CA VAL A 142 5.26 3.69 5.24
C VAL A 142 4.32 3.49 4.05
N GLY A 143 3.56 4.50 3.65
CA GLY A 143 2.71 4.47 2.46
C GLY A 143 3.51 4.19 1.20
N ARG A 144 4.66 4.87 1.03
CA ARG A 144 5.58 4.64 -0.10
C ARG A 144 6.21 3.25 -0.07
N MET A 145 6.61 2.75 1.10
CA MET A 145 7.10 1.37 1.24
C MET A 145 6.05 0.34 0.78
N TRP A 146 4.78 0.52 1.14
CA TRP A 146 3.70 -0.34 0.65
C TRP A 146 3.46 -0.20 -0.85
N ALA A 147 3.53 1.01 -1.38
CA ALA A 147 3.39 1.25 -2.81
C ALA A 147 4.51 0.57 -3.60
N TYR A 148 5.76 0.69 -3.13
CA TYR A 148 6.93 0.00 -3.68
C TYR A 148 6.72 -1.52 -3.68
N ALA A 149 6.29 -2.07 -2.54
CA ALA A 149 6.03 -3.50 -2.43
C ALA A 149 4.90 -3.99 -3.36
N GLY A 150 3.86 -3.17 -3.52
CA GLY A 150 2.77 -3.44 -4.45
C GLY A 150 3.21 -3.41 -5.92
N ARG A 151 4.18 -2.56 -6.29
CA ARG A 151 4.74 -2.51 -7.65
C ARG A 151 5.52 -3.77 -7.99
N ILE A 152 6.45 -4.19 -7.11
CA ILE A 152 7.25 -5.40 -7.33
C ILE A 152 6.37 -6.64 -7.45
N ARG A 153 5.29 -6.74 -6.67
CA ARG A 153 4.36 -7.88 -6.77
C ARG A 153 3.61 -7.94 -8.11
N ARG A 154 3.41 -6.80 -8.77
CA ARG A 154 2.76 -6.73 -10.10
C ARG A 154 3.73 -7.06 -11.23
N GLU A 155 5.03 -6.94 -10.99
CA GLU A 155 6.06 -7.35 -11.92
C GLU A 155 6.18 -8.88 -11.86
N VAL A 156 5.42 -9.57 -12.71
CA VAL A 156 5.58 -11.01 -12.92
C VAL A 156 6.87 -11.18 -13.72
N PRO A 157 7.91 -11.84 -13.18
CA PRO A 157 9.09 -12.16 -13.96
C PRO A 157 8.65 -13.10 -15.09
N VAL A 158 8.59 -12.57 -16.30
CA VAL A 158 8.35 -13.36 -17.50
C VAL A 158 9.65 -14.11 -17.75
N VAL A 159 9.74 -15.33 -17.21
CA VAL A 159 10.92 -16.21 -17.32
C VAL A 159 11.31 -16.46 -18.79
N ASP A 160 10.39 -16.22 -19.71
CA ASP A 160 10.62 -16.40 -21.12
C ASP A 160 9.86 -15.35 -21.93
N VAL A 161 10.49 -14.20 -22.14
CA VAL A 161 9.94 -13.09 -22.93
C VAL A 161 9.62 -13.57 -24.35
N ALA A 162 10.40 -14.51 -24.89
CA ALA A 162 10.14 -15.11 -26.20
C ALA A 162 8.87 -15.95 -26.17
N ARG A 163 8.68 -16.83 -25.18
CA ARG A 163 7.46 -17.63 -25.04
C ARG A 163 6.21 -16.79 -24.74
N PHE A 164 6.35 -15.69 -23.99
CA PHE A 164 5.23 -14.77 -23.74
C PHE A 164 4.92 -13.92 -24.98
N ALA A 165 5.94 -13.50 -25.72
CA ALA A 165 5.78 -12.85 -27.02
C ALA A 165 5.14 -13.81 -28.02
N GLU A 166 5.53 -15.08 -28.06
CA GLU A 166 4.88 -16.12 -28.87
C GLU A 166 3.44 -16.36 -28.43
N ALA A 167 3.13 -16.43 -27.13
CA ALA A 167 1.76 -16.58 -26.66
C ALA A 167 0.87 -15.35 -26.93
N ARG A 168 1.46 -14.14 -26.96
CA ARG A 168 0.77 -12.89 -27.28
C ARG A 168 0.62 -12.66 -28.78
N ASN A 169 1.64 -13.04 -29.55
CA ASN A 169 1.71 -12.95 -31.01
C ASN A 169 1.14 -14.18 -31.70
N ALA A 170 0.82 -15.23 -30.94
CA ALA A 170 -0.18 -16.22 -31.31
C ALA A 170 -1.52 -15.48 -31.34
N THR A 171 -1.69 -14.65 -32.36
CA THR A 171 -2.98 -14.32 -32.93
C THR A 171 -3.73 -15.63 -33.04
N THR A 172 -4.76 -15.80 -32.21
CA THR A 172 -5.85 -16.69 -32.54
C THR A 172 -6.18 -16.36 -34.00
N PRO A 173 -6.15 -17.32 -34.93
CA PRO A 173 -6.70 -17.08 -36.24
C PRO A 173 -8.07 -16.48 -36.00
N ARG A 174 -8.30 -15.27 -36.54
CA ARG A 174 -9.64 -14.75 -36.65
C ARG A 174 -10.31 -15.71 -37.62
N GLU A 175 -10.85 -16.79 -37.07
CA GLU A 175 -11.88 -17.54 -37.72
C GLU A 175 -12.96 -16.51 -38.03
N GLU A 176 -13.02 -16.13 -39.30
CA GLU A 176 -14.22 -15.62 -39.94
C GLU A 176 -15.26 -16.74 -39.96
N SER A 177 -15.58 -17.27 -38.78
CA SER A 177 -16.77 -18.05 -38.54
C SER A 177 -17.88 -17.03 -38.45
N GLY A 178 -18.82 -17.08 -39.39
CA GLY A 178 -20.08 -16.35 -39.35
C GLY A 178 -20.93 -16.76 -38.14
N GLN A 179 -20.45 -16.44 -36.94
CA GLN A 179 -21.21 -16.52 -35.72
C GLN A 179 -22.12 -15.30 -35.72
N GLN A 180 -23.37 -15.54 -36.13
CA GLN A 180 -24.51 -14.84 -35.56
C GLN A 180 -24.22 -14.64 -34.08
N ALA A 181 -24.01 -13.39 -33.68
CA ALA A 181 -23.89 -13.07 -32.28
C ALA A 181 -25.18 -13.57 -31.62
N ASP A 182 -25.06 -14.60 -30.78
CA ASP A 182 -26.04 -14.92 -29.76
C ASP A 182 -26.00 -13.74 -28.76
N GLU A 183 -26.52 -12.61 -29.23
CA GLU A 183 -26.69 -11.40 -28.47
C GLU A 183 -27.97 -11.64 -27.64
N TRP A 184 -27.81 -11.59 -26.32
CA TRP A 184 -28.88 -11.87 -25.38
C TRP A 184 -29.37 -10.55 -24.82
N GLU A 185 -30.65 -10.24 -25.03
CA GLU A 185 -31.27 -9.06 -24.43
C GLU A 185 -31.82 -9.41 -23.04
N LEU A 186 -31.34 -8.68 -22.03
CA LEU A 186 -31.83 -8.73 -20.66
C LEU A 186 -33.09 -7.85 -20.55
N HIS A 187 -34.24 -8.48 -20.33
CA HIS A 187 -35.48 -7.77 -19.98
C HIS A 187 -35.79 -7.90 -18.49
N VAL A 188 -35.84 -6.76 -17.80
CA VAL A 188 -36.33 -6.67 -16.42
C VAL A 188 -37.73 -6.04 -16.45
N THR A 189 -38.74 -6.82 -16.09
CA THR A 189 -40.11 -6.31 -15.95
C THR A 189 -40.37 -6.00 -14.47
N PRO A 190 -40.55 -4.72 -14.08
CA PRO A 190 -40.87 -4.38 -12.71
C PRO A 190 -42.30 -4.82 -12.33
N PRO A 191 -42.58 -5.14 -11.06
CA PRO A 191 -43.92 -5.49 -10.59
C PRO A 191 -44.87 -4.28 -10.66
N PRO A 192 -46.20 -4.51 -10.86
CA PRO A 192 -47.16 -3.43 -11.00
C PRO A 192 -47.46 -2.78 -9.64
N ARG A 193 -46.61 -1.85 -9.21
CA ARG A 193 -46.82 -0.98 -8.05
C ARG A 193 -46.91 0.48 -8.51
N ARG A 194 -47.76 1.29 -7.84
CA ARG A 194 -48.04 2.68 -8.22
C ARG A 194 -46.84 3.64 -8.14
N ASP A 195 -45.75 3.23 -7.45
CA ASP A 195 -44.57 4.06 -7.20
C ASP A 195 -43.29 3.55 -7.91
N GLY A 196 -43.39 2.65 -8.89
CA GLY A 196 -42.24 2.05 -9.58
C GLY A 196 -41.85 2.75 -10.90
N LEU A 197 -40.53 2.85 -11.16
CA LEU A 197 -39.94 3.37 -12.40
C LEU A 197 -40.53 2.68 -13.65
N ALA A 198 -41.13 3.46 -14.54
CA ALA A 198 -41.86 2.99 -15.73
C ALA A 198 -40.98 2.72 -16.97
N ALA A 199 -39.65 2.66 -16.83
CA ALA A 199 -38.73 2.53 -17.97
C ALA A 199 -38.06 1.15 -18.05
N THR A 200 -38.18 0.50 -19.21
CA THR A 200 -37.43 -0.72 -19.54
C THR A 200 -35.94 -0.40 -19.66
N LEU A 201 -35.12 -0.92 -18.74
CA LEU A 201 -33.66 -0.80 -18.81
C LEU A 201 -33.10 -1.82 -19.80
N ARG A 202 -32.33 -1.35 -20.78
CA ARG A 202 -31.62 -2.17 -21.76
C ARG A 202 -30.12 -2.14 -21.46
N PHE A 203 -29.53 -3.32 -21.27
CA PHE A 203 -28.08 -3.48 -21.15
C PHE A 203 -27.62 -4.37 -22.32
N ALA A 204 -26.77 -3.82 -23.19
CA ALA A 204 -26.03 -4.61 -24.19
C ALA A 204 -24.67 -4.94 -23.57
N GLU A 205 -24.42 -6.22 -23.27
CA GLU A 205 -23.23 -6.62 -22.53
C GLU A 205 -22.14 -7.15 -23.46
N SER A 206 -21.04 -6.40 -23.58
CA SER A 206 -19.72 -6.91 -23.97
C SER A 206 -18.75 -6.60 -22.84
N SER A 207 -18.61 -7.52 -21.87
CA SER A 207 -17.83 -7.26 -20.66
C SER A 207 -16.86 -8.40 -20.30
N PRO A 208 -15.56 -8.10 -20.05
CA PRO A 208 -14.53 -9.02 -19.56
C PRO A 208 -14.88 -9.80 -18.28
N ALA A 209 -15.88 -9.34 -17.52
CA ALA A 209 -16.30 -9.99 -16.28
C ALA A 209 -16.87 -11.40 -16.50
N ARG A 210 -17.49 -11.67 -17.66
CA ARG A 210 -18.00 -13.00 -18.01
C ARG A 210 -16.86 -14.01 -18.24
N ARG A 211 -15.80 -13.59 -18.94
CA ARG A 211 -14.61 -14.44 -19.16
C ARG A 211 -13.93 -14.80 -17.85
N GLU A 212 -13.88 -13.86 -16.90
CA GLU A 212 -13.30 -14.14 -15.59
C GLU A 212 -14.22 -15.04 -14.75
N GLY A 213 -15.55 -14.87 -14.84
CA GLY A 213 -16.52 -15.77 -14.20
C GLY A 213 -16.45 -17.20 -14.73
N GLU A 214 -16.32 -17.39 -16.04
CA GLU A 214 -16.15 -18.71 -16.68
C GLU A 214 -14.81 -19.35 -16.26
N ARG A 215 -13.73 -18.55 -16.18
CA ARG A 215 -12.42 -19.02 -15.72
C ARG A 215 -12.45 -19.46 -14.26
N ILE A 216 -13.11 -18.69 -13.39
CA ILE A 216 -13.27 -19.02 -11.96
C ILE A 216 -14.17 -20.26 -11.79
N GLY A 217 -15.23 -20.39 -12.58
CA GLY A 217 -16.11 -21.57 -12.59
C GLY A 217 -15.36 -22.84 -13.00
N ALA A 218 -14.56 -22.76 -14.06
CA ALA A 218 -13.73 -23.88 -14.52
C ALA A 218 -12.69 -24.30 -13.46
N LEU A 219 -12.02 -23.33 -12.82
CA LEU A 219 -11.07 -23.61 -11.73
C LEU A 219 -11.74 -24.25 -10.51
N ALA A 220 -12.94 -23.79 -10.13
CA ALA A 220 -13.70 -24.35 -9.03
C ALA A 220 -14.17 -25.78 -9.33
N HIS A 221 -14.53 -26.08 -10.58
CA HIS A 221 -14.90 -27.42 -11.02
C HIS A 221 -13.73 -28.40 -10.95
N CYS A 222 -12.55 -28.01 -11.48
CA CYS A 222 -11.34 -28.82 -11.39
C CYS A 222 -10.87 -29.04 -9.94
N ALA A 223 -11.18 -28.11 -9.03
CA ALA A 223 -10.85 -28.21 -7.61
C ALA A 223 -11.90 -28.96 -6.76
N GLY A 224 -13.02 -29.42 -7.35
CA GLY A 224 -14.11 -30.06 -6.61
C GLY A 224 -14.87 -29.12 -5.68
N LEU A 225 -14.79 -27.80 -5.91
CA LEU A 225 -15.39 -26.74 -5.07
C LEU A 225 -16.64 -26.10 -5.69
N SER A 226 -17.22 -26.75 -6.71
CA SER A 226 -18.40 -26.27 -7.44
C SER A 226 -19.52 -25.84 -6.49
N ASP A 227 -19.75 -26.61 -5.44
CA ASP A 227 -20.88 -26.47 -4.51
C ASP A 227 -20.78 -25.21 -3.63
N ILE A 228 -19.55 -24.76 -3.35
CA ILE A 228 -19.26 -23.57 -2.53
C ILE A 228 -19.50 -22.29 -3.35
N VAL A 229 -19.09 -22.30 -4.62
CA VAL A 229 -19.34 -21.18 -5.55
C VAL A 229 -20.84 -21.05 -5.84
N PHE A 230 -21.58 -22.16 -5.90
CA PHE A 230 -23.03 -22.16 -6.03
C PHE A 230 -23.75 -21.63 -4.78
N ARG A 231 -23.28 -21.95 -3.56
CA ARG A 231 -23.88 -21.46 -2.30
C ARG A 231 -23.67 -19.96 -2.07
N ALA A 232 -22.53 -19.40 -2.50
CA ALA A 232 -22.26 -17.96 -2.37
C ALA A 232 -23.24 -17.06 -3.18
N ARG A 233 -24.05 -17.65 -4.08
CA ARG A 233 -25.06 -16.95 -4.88
C ARG A 233 -26.49 -17.00 -4.33
N ARG A 234 -26.78 -17.78 -3.28
CA ARG A 234 -28.15 -17.86 -2.71
C ARG A 234 -28.20 -17.14 -1.36
N HIS A 235 -28.78 -15.94 -1.35
CA HIS A 235 -29.39 -15.37 -0.14
C HIS A 235 -30.81 -15.94 -0.03
N GLU A 236 -31.10 -16.72 1.01
CA GLU A 236 -32.38 -17.43 1.17
C GLU A 236 -33.55 -16.56 1.69
N GLU A 237 -33.36 -15.24 1.89
CA GLU A 237 -34.41 -14.35 2.40
C GLU A 237 -34.39 -12.99 1.69
N ALA A 238 -34.76 -12.94 0.41
CA ALA A 238 -34.90 -11.66 -0.32
C ALA A 238 -36.28 -11.55 -0.99
N GLU A 239 -36.92 -10.39 -0.81
CA GLU A 239 -38.17 -10.01 -1.48
C GLU A 239 -37.97 -10.03 -3.02
N LEU A 240 -38.89 -10.65 -3.75
CA LEU A 240 -38.82 -10.76 -5.21
C LEU A 240 -39.03 -9.36 -5.85
N ILE A 241 -37.92 -8.69 -6.20
CA ILE A 241 -37.92 -7.34 -6.77
C ILE A 241 -38.11 -7.29 -8.30
N GLY A 242 -38.15 -8.44 -8.99
CA GLY A 242 -38.41 -8.52 -10.42
C GLY A 242 -38.16 -9.90 -11.02
N THR A 243 -38.65 -10.12 -12.24
CA THR A 243 -38.40 -11.34 -13.01
C THR A 243 -37.46 -11.06 -14.17
N LEU A 244 -36.45 -11.91 -14.33
CA LEU A 244 -35.41 -11.79 -15.33
C LEU A 244 -35.67 -12.81 -16.45
N VAL A 245 -35.85 -12.33 -17.68
CA VAL A 245 -36.02 -13.20 -18.86
C VAL A 245 -34.91 -12.88 -19.86
N LEU A 246 -34.12 -13.90 -20.21
CA LEU A 246 -33.13 -13.82 -21.27
C LEU A 246 -33.79 -14.22 -22.59
N ARG A 247 -33.63 -13.37 -23.62
CA ARG A 247 -34.11 -13.67 -24.97
C ARG A 247 -32.98 -13.58 -25.98
N PRO A 248 -32.91 -14.49 -26.97
CA PRO A 248 -32.02 -14.34 -28.10
C PRO A 248 -32.49 -13.14 -28.96
N THR A 249 -31.59 -12.25 -29.35
CA THR A 249 -31.88 -11.18 -30.30
C THR A 249 -32.13 -11.76 -31.69
N GLY A 250 -33.17 -11.25 -32.38
CA GLY A 250 -33.40 -11.54 -33.80
C GLY A 250 -34.69 -12.31 -34.13
N VAL A 251 -35.47 -12.77 -33.13
CA VAL A 251 -36.79 -13.35 -33.41
C VAL A 251 -37.83 -12.23 -33.53
N ARG A 252 -37.99 -11.68 -34.74
CA ARG A 252 -39.24 -10.98 -35.11
C ARG A 252 -40.39 -11.99 -35.08
N ARG A 253 -41.54 -11.55 -34.56
CA ARG A 253 -42.80 -12.29 -34.54
C ARG A 253 -43.17 -12.85 -35.90
#